data_AF-A0AAD7I7Q4-F1
#
_entry.id   AF-A0AAD7I7Q4-F1
#
_cell.length_a   1.000
_cell.length_b   1.000
_cell.length_c   1.000
_cell.angle_alpha   90.00
_cell.angle_beta   90.00
_cell.angle_gamma   90.00
#
_symmetry.space_group_name_H-M   'P 1'
#
loop_
_entity.id
_entity.type
_entity.pdbx_description
1 polymer ?
#
loop_
_entity_poly.entity_id
_entity_poly.type
_entity_poly.pdbx_seq_one_letter_code
_entity_poly.pdbx_strand_id
1 'polypeptide(L)'
;NAPPTPSTNTGSKRAELGDRPASSSTRRKPHSDAEKIQAVLASIREQGWTLGEFLYKTFDHQGRDSSRSQPHAQVVKAFLGGHGRHIPSDILTCWMMSPDG
;
A
#
# COMPACT_ATOMS: atom_id res chain seq x y z
N ASN A 1 51.01 9.45 47.41
CA ASN A 1 51.79 10.27 46.47
C ASN A 1 51.04 10.28 45.14
N ALA A 2 50.49 11.42 44.74
CA ALA A 2 49.51 11.56 43.67
C ALA A 2 50.14 11.44 42.26
N PRO A 3 49.42 10.93 41.25
CA PRO A 3 49.77 11.21 39.86
C PRO A 3 49.25 12.61 39.45
N PRO A 4 50.08 13.44 38.78
CA PRO A 4 49.64 14.72 38.22
C PRO A 4 48.77 14.53 36.98
N THR A 5 47.86 15.50 36.79
CA THR A 5 46.89 15.62 35.70
C THR A 5 47.56 15.90 34.34
N PRO A 6 46.94 15.52 33.20
CA PRO A 6 47.33 16.03 31.90
C PRO A 6 46.70 17.41 31.64
N SER A 7 47.55 18.39 31.35
CA SER A 7 47.19 19.75 30.97
C SER A 7 47.71 20.04 29.56
N THR A 8 46.88 20.70 28.73
CA THR A 8 47.20 21.43 27.47
C THR A 8 47.77 20.59 26.31
N ASN A 9 47.47 20.82 25.03
CA ASN A 9 47.22 22.07 24.34
C ASN A 9 46.53 21.82 22.98
N THR A 10 45.59 22.70 22.69
CA THR A 10 45.10 23.19 21.39
C THR A 10 46.05 23.06 20.20
N GLY A 11 45.52 22.68 19.02
CA GLY A 11 46.05 23.16 17.74
C GLY A 11 45.97 22.22 16.54
N SER A 12 44.94 22.42 15.71
CA SER A 12 44.97 22.34 14.23
C SER A 12 45.70 21.19 13.54
N LYS A 13 44.93 20.35 12.82
CA LYS A 13 44.91 20.36 11.33
C LYS A 13 44.00 19.25 10.77
N ARG A 14 42.94 19.70 10.10
CA ARG A 14 42.53 19.27 8.74
C ARG A 14 42.69 17.77 8.43
N ALA A 15 41.61 17.02 8.59
CA ALA A 15 41.36 15.82 7.78
C ALA A 15 40.08 16.07 6.97
N GLU A 16 40.25 16.01 5.66
CA GLU A 16 39.24 16.26 4.65
C GLU A 16 38.14 15.19 4.74
N LEU A 17 37.00 15.57 5.31
CA LEU A 17 35.77 14.80 5.19
C LEU A 17 35.17 15.12 3.82
N GLY A 18 35.31 14.15 2.93
CA GLY A 18 34.86 14.20 1.56
C GLY A 18 33.44 14.75 1.42
N ASP A 19 33.32 15.62 0.43
CA ASP A 19 32.10 16.14 -0.16
C ASP A 19 31.19 14.96 -0.57
N ARG A 20 30.35 14.49 0.35
CA ARG A 20 29.20 13.66 -0.02
C ARG A 20 28.16 14.62 -0.57
N PRO A 21 27.80 14.57 -1.87
CA PRO A 21 26.72 15.39 -2.36
C PRO A 21 25.49 15.07 -1.52
N ALA A 22 24.94 16.11 -0.90
CA ALA A 22 23.69 16.04 -0.17
C ALA A 22 22.67 15.31 -1.06
N SER A 23 22.15 14.18 -0.57
CA SER A 23 21.05 13.49 -1.25
C SER A 23 19.88 14.46 -1.27
N SER A 24 19.73 15.19 -2.38
CA SER A 24 18.57 15.98 -2.65
C SER A 24 17.42 15.01 -2.84
N SER A 25 16.67 14.79 -1.76
CA SER A 25 15.40 14.08 -1.81
C SER A 25 14.43 14.95 -2.63
N THR A 26 14.52 14.85 -3.96
CA THR A 26 13.55 15.43 -4.87
C THR A 26 12.22 14.78 -4.55
N ARG A 27 11.33 15.51 -3.86
CA ARG A 27 9.96 15.05 -3.61
C ARG A 27 9.35 14.69 -4.96
N ARG A 28 9.08 13.40 -5.17
CA ARG A 28 8.35 12.95 -6.35
C ARG A 28 7.02 13.69 -6.34
N LYS A 29 6.71 14.38 -7.45
CA LYS A 29 5.40 15.01 -7.60
C LYS A 29 4.35 13.90 -7.43
N PRO A 30 3.28 14.15 -6.66
CA PRO A 30 2.21 13.17 -6.54
C PRO A 30 1.62 12.97 -7.95
N HIS A 31 1.71 11.75 -8.46
CA HIS A 31 1.10 11.39 -9.73
C HIS A 31 -0.41 11.58 -9.65
N SER A 32 -1.01 12.12 -10.71
CA SER A 32 -2.47 12.09 -10.86
C SER A 32 -2.97 10.64 -10.94
N ASP A 33 -4.22 10.38 -10.58
CA ASP A 33 -4.75 9.02 -10.63
C ASP A 33 -4.73 8.45 -12.05
N ALA A 34 -4.92 9.32 -13.06
CA ALA A 34 -4.75 8.97 -14.47
C ALA A 34 -3.33 8.49 -14.79
N GLU A 35 -2.30 9.20 -14.31
CA GLU A 35 -0.90 8.81 -14.50
C GLU A 35 -0.56 7.48 -13.81
N LYS A 36 -1.10 7.25 -12.60
CA LYS A 36 -0.92 5.97 -11.89
C LYS A 36 -1.54 4.82 -12.68
N ILE A 37 -2.76 5.01 -13.18
CA ILE A 37 -3.45 3.99 -13.99
C ILE A 37 -2.66 3.69 -15.26
N GLN A 38 -2.18 4.73 -15.96
CA GLN A 38 -1.36 4.54 -17.16
C GLN A 38 -0.05 3.81 -16.87
N ALA A 39 0.63 4.13 -15.76
CA ALA A 39 1.85 3.44 -15.35
C ALA A 39 1.59 1.94 -15.09
N VAL A 40 0.51 1.60 -14.38
CA VAL A 40 0.12 0.21 -14.12
C VAL A 40 -0.22 -0.53 -15.43
N LEU A 41 -1.00 0.09 -16.31
CA LEU A 41 -1.36 -0.49 -17.61
C LEU A 41 -0.14 -0.70 -18.50
N ALA A 42 0.84 0.21 -18.47
CA ALA A 42 2.10 0.06 -19.18
C ALA A 42 2.88 -1.15 -18.65
N SER A 43 3.03 -1.28 -17.33
CA SER A 43 3.71 -2.42 -16.71
C SER A 43 3.01 -3.75 -17.02
N ILE A 44 1.67 -3.79 -17.02
CA ILE A 44 0.91 -5.00 -17.40
C ILE A 44 1.25 -5.41 -18.84
N ARG A 45 1.31 -4.45 -19.76
CA ARG A 45 1.65 -4.70 -21.18
C ARG A 45 3.08 -5.13 -21.38
N GLU A 46 4.04 -4.58 -20.62
CA GLU A 46 5.45 -4.98 -20.66
C GLU A 46 5.65 -6.44 -20.24
N GLN A 47 4.82 -6.94 -19.33
CA GLN A 47 4.82 -8.35 -18.93
C GLN A 47 4.06 -9.26 -19.90
N GLY A 48 3.57 -8.72 -21.01
CA GLY A 48 2.84 -9.47 -22.03
C GLY A 48 1.44 -9.91 -21.57
N TRP A 49 0.89 -9.31 -20.52
CA TRP A 49 -0.44 -9.62 -20.03
C TRP A 49 -1.46 -8.62 -20.58
N THR A 50 -2.67 -9.12 -20.82
CA THR A 50 -3.84 -8.26 -20.93
C THR A 50 -4.31 -7.82 -19.55
N LEU A 51 -5.08 -6.73 -19.48
CA LEU A 51 -5.70 -6.30 -18.22
C LEU A 51 -6.58 -7.42 -17.63
N GLY A 52 -7.31 -8.16 -18.48
CA GLY A 52 -8.15 -9.28 -18.05
C GLY A 52 -7.35 -10.42 -17.43
N GLU A 53 -6.22 -10.80 -18.03
CA GLU A 53 -5.32 -11.82 -17.47
C GLU A 53 -4.67 -11.34 -16.17
N PHE A 54 -4.23 -10.08 -16.11
CA PHE A 54 -3.70 -9.49 -14.90
C PHE A 54 -4.73 -9.55 -13.76
N LEU A 55 -5.97 -9.15 -14.02
CA LEU A 55 -7.05 -9.21 -13.03
C LEU A 55 -7.35 -10.65 -12.64
N TYR A 56 -7.48 -11.55 -13.60
CA TYR A 56 -7.68 -12.98 -13.33
C TYR A 56 -6.58 -13.53 -12.43
N LYS A 57 -5.31 -13.32 -12.78
CA LYS A 57 -4.14 -13.76 -12.00
C LYS A 57 -4.07 -13.08 -10.64
N THR A 58 -4.43 -11.81 -10.56
CA THR A 58 -4.51 -11.10 -9.29
C THR A 58 -5.53 -11.79 -8.39
N PHE A 59 -6.75 -12.06 -8.86
CA PHE A 59 -7.78 -12.70 -8.02
C PHE A 59 -7.58 -14.22 -7.81
N ASP A 60 -6.91 -14.90 -8.73
CA ASP A 60 -6.58 -16.33 -8.67
C ASP A 60 -5.40 -16.60 -7.70
N HIS A 61 -4.33 -15.80 -7.77
CA HIS A 61 -3.18 -15.91 -6.84
C HIS A 61 -3.47 -15.30 -5.46
N GLN A 62 -4.45 -14.40 -5.34
CA GLN A 62 -5.00 -13.97 -4.06
C GLN A 62 -5.74 -15.11 -3.30
N GLY A 63 -5.94 -16.26 -3.93
CA GLY A 63 -6.46 -17.47 -3.28
C GLY A 63 -5.57 -18.06 -2.18
N ARG A 64 -4.33 -17.58 -1.99
CA ARG A 64 -3.51 -17.98 -0.85
C ARG A 64 -3.44 -16.96 0.29
N ASP A 65 -3.63 -15.65 0.06
CA ASP A 65 -3.48 -14.66 1.13
C ASP A 65 -4.32 -13.37 0.98
N SER A 66 -5.37 -13.32 0.12
CA SER A 66 -6.17 -12.07 -0.01
C SER A 66 -7.66 -12.22 -0.27
N SER A 67 -8.21 -13.42 -0.29
CA SER A 67 -9.66 -13.54 -0.13
C SER A 67 -9.98 -13.26 1.34
N ARG A 68 -10.60 -12.10 1.62
CA ARG A 68 -11.52 -11.86 2.75
C ARG A 68 -11.10 -12.58 4.04
N SER A 69 -10.62 -11.85 5.06
CA SER A 69 -10.40 -12.42 6.40
C SER A 69 -11.50 -13.45 6.71
N GLN A 70 -11.12 -14.66 7.12
CA GLN A 70 -12.08 -15.72 7.47
C GLN A 70 -13.35 -15.20 8.19
N PRO A 71 -13.26 -14.23 9.14
CA PRO A 71 -14.46 -13.61 9.70
C PRO A 71 -15.36 -12.91 8.66
N HIS A 72 -14.81 -12.14 7.72
CA HIS A 72 -15.60 -11.53 6.64
C HIS A 72 -16.26 -12.59 5.74
N ALA A 73 -15.57 -13.67 5.38
CA ALA A 73 -16.16 -14.75 4.59
C ALA A 73 -17.31 -15.45 5.34
N GLN A 74 -17.17 -15.65 6.65
CA GLN A 74 -18.23 -16.19 7.49
C GLN A 74 -19.42 -15.24 7.62
N VAL A 75 -19.18 -13.94 7.77
CA VAL A 75 -20.25 -12.92 7.79
C VAL A 75 -20.99 -12.87 6.47
N VAL A 76 -20.29 -12.89 5.33
CA VAL A 76 -20.92 -12.93 4.00
C VAL A 76 -21.71 -14.22 3.80
N LYS A 77 -21.19 -15.37 4.25
CA LYS A 77 -21.91 -16.64 4.21
C LYS A 77 -23.19 -16.60 5.05
N ALA A 78 -23.14 -16.05 6.26
CA ALA A 78 -24.31 -15.89 7.12
C ALA A 78 -25.32 -14.91 6.54
N PHE A 79 -24.84 -13.79 5.96
CA PHE A 79 -25.67 -12.79 5.29
C PHE A 79 -26.39 -13.38 4.06
N LEU A 80 -25.66 -14.01 3.14
CA LEU A 80 -26.26 -14.63 1.95
C LEU A 80 -27.15 -15.84 2.29
N GLY A 81 -26.84 -16.55 3.37
CA GLY A 81 -27.66 -17.65 3.88
C GLY A 81 -28.91 -17.19 4.62
N GLY A 82 -29.16 -15.89 4.78
CA GLY A 82 -30.33 -15.36 5.47
C GLY A 82 -30.30 -15.50 7.00
N HIS A 83 -29.14 -15.78 7.59
CA HIS A 83 -28.95 -15.94 9.04
C HIS A 83 -28.54 -14.62 9.72
N GLY A 84 -28.63 -13.49 9.02
CA GLY A 84 -28.27 -12.16 9.50
C GLY A 84 -29.50 -11.31 9.86
N ARG A 85 -29.30 -10.27 10.67
CA ARG A 85 -30.34 -9.30 11.04
C ARG A 85 -30.96 -8.58 9.84
N HIS A 86 -30.19 -8.44 8.77
CA HIS A 86 -30.64 -7.92 7.49
C HIS A 86 -30.41 -9.00 6.45
N ILE A 87 -31.50 -9.41 5.79
CA ILE A 87 -31.41 -10.37 4.71
C ILE A 87 -31.15 -9.63 3.38
N PRO A 88 -30.53 -10.28 2.39
CA PRO A 88 -30.27 -9.65 1.10
C PRO A 88 -31.53 -9.03 0.46
N SER A 89 -32.70 -9.65 0.69
CA SER A 89 -33.98 -9.08 0.25
C SER A 89 -34.31 -7.75 0.92
N ASP A 90 -33.96 -7.53 2.19
CA ASP A 90 -34.21 -6.25 2.86
C ASP A 90 -33.39 -5.13 2.22
N ILE A 91 -32.14 -5.42 1.84
CA ILE A 91 -31.27 -4.46 1.15
C ILE A 91 -31.83 -4.16 -0.24
N LEU A 92 -32.27 -5.19 -0.97
CA LEU A 92 -32.90 -5.01 -2.27
C LEU A 92 -34.21 -4.22 -2.17
N THR A 93 -35.02 -4.45 -1.14
CA THR A 93 -36.22 -3.67 -0.86
C THR A 93 -35.86 -2.22 -0.54
N CYS A 94 -34.82 -1.97 0.27
CA CYS A 94 -34.35 -0.62 0.53
C CYS A 94 -33.88 0.08 -0.76
N TRP A 95 -33.10 -0.57 -1.62
CA TRP A 95 -32.69 -0.01 -2.91
C TRP A 95 -33.87 0.24 -3.87
N MET A 96 -34.86 -0.67 -3.90
CA MET A 96 -36.04 -0.49 -4.74
C MET A 96 -37.02 0.58 -4.20
N MET A 97 -36.99 0.86 -2.90
CA MET A 97 -37.88 1.84 -2.26
C MET A 97 -37.20 3.20 -2.05
N SER A 98 -35.87 3.29 -2.13
CA SER A 98 -35.14 4.54 -2.11
C SER A 98 -35.31 5.26 -3.46
N PRO A 99 -35.64 6.56 -3.46
CA PRO A 99 -35.88 7.32 -4.70
C PRO A 99 -34.62 7.50 -5.57
N ASP A 100 -33.44 7.18 -5.05
CA ASP A 100 -32.15 7.40 -5.71
C ASP A 100 -31.44 6.12 -6.20
N GLY A 101 -31.97 4.93 -5.91
CA GLY A 101 -31.36 3.64 -6.30
C GLY A 101 -30.07 3.31 -5.56
#